data_AF-A0A565C528-F1
#
_entry.id   AF-A0A565C528-F1
#
_cell.length_a   1.000
_cell.length_b   1.000
_cell.length_c   1.000
_cell.angle_alpha   90.00
_cell.angle_beta   90.00
_cell.angle_gamma   90.00
#
_symmetry.space_group_name_H-M   'P 1'
#
loop_
_entity.id
_entity.type
_entity.pdbx_description
1 polymer ?
#
loop_
_entity_poly.entity_id
_entity_poly.type
_entity_poly.pdbx_seq_one_letter_code
_entity_poly.pdbx_strand_id
1 'polypeptide(L)'
;MICERDDFSLTGPLHLTSIDWFASSSLNLQLLFCRANEHHRRSVAASLVQGIYVAERDRQLQRDGPEAALSPLWSEFFHFRLIRKLVDDADFSIFGGIYEYKPPQPPSHTIKSGELSPRYVIAFRGTVTKADSISRDIELDIHIIRNGLHTTTRFELAIQAVRNMVASVGASNVWLAGHSLGASMALLTGKTVARTGVFPECFAFNPPFLSAPIERIKDKRIKHGIRIAGSVITAGLALAKKATQQHSSQNHLALPAPVDPFAALSDWFPRLYVNPGDHLCSEYIGYFDHRKKMEEMGVGFVERLATQHSLGGLLVDIVSGGKNTEGPVHLVPSSVLTVNSNPSRDFKEAHGIHQWWREDQRFDTKVYRYK
;
A
#
# COMPACT_ATOMS: atom_id res chain seq x y z
N MET A 1 -11.00 12.67 27.61
CA MET A 1 -10.04 13.61 26.99
C MET A 1 -9.79 13.16 25.57
N ILE A 2 -10.01 14.03 24.58
CA ILE A 2 -9.82 13.69 23.16
C ILE A 2 -8.31 13.72 22.89
N CYS A 3 -7.77 12.67 22.25
CA CYS A 3 -6.39 12.68 21.77
C CYS A 3 -6.27 13.74 20.66
N GLU A 4 -5.26 14.62 20.70
CA GLU A 4 -5.09 15.67 19.67
C GLU A 4 -5.11 15.11 18.24
N ARG A 5 -4.60 13.90 18.03
CA ARG A 5 -4.57 13.21 16.72
C ARG A 5 -5.94 12.74 16.24
N ASP A 6 -6.94 12.74 17.11
CA ASP A 6 -8.31 12.34 16.81
C ASP A 6 -9.15 13.57 16.44
N ASP A 7 -8.72 14.74 16.89
CA ASP A 7 -9.41 15.99 16.67
C ASP A 7 -9.11 16.52 15.27
N PHE A 8 -10.13 16.40 14.41
CA PHE A 8 -10.08 16.89 13.04
C PHE A 8 -9.87 18.40 12.97
N SER A 9 -10.37 19.17 13.95
CA SER A 9 -10.23 20.63 13.96
C SER A 9 -8.79 21.08 14.24
N LEU A 10 -7.99 20.24 14.89
CA LEU A 10 -6.60 20.53 15.23
C LEU A 10 -5.62 19.93 14.21
N THR A 11 -5.91 18.72 13.74
CA THR A 11 -4.95 17.94 12.94
C THR A 11 -5.42 17.58 11.56
N GLY A 12 -6.69 17.87 11.21
CA GLY A 12 -7.24 17.63 9.89
C GLY A 12 -6.68 18.61 8.83
N PRO A 13 -6.68 18.22 7.55
CA PRO A 13 -6.26 19.06 6.43
C PRO A 13 -7.32 20.11 6.08
N LEU A 14 -7.58 21.06 6.99
CA LEU A 14 -8.61 22.10 6.84
C LEU A 14 -8.39 23.03 5.65
N HIS A 15 -7.17 23.08 5.10
CA HIS A 15 -6.85 23.84 3.90
C HIS A 15 -7.49 23.26 2.62
N LEU A 16 -7.85 21.98 2.61
CA LEU A 16 -8.44 21.30 1.44
C LEU A 16 -9.96 21.50 1.34
N THR A 17 -10.37 22.76 1.21
CA THR A 17 -11.79 23.16 1.15
C THR A 17 -12.48 22.79 -0.16
N SER A 18 -11.71 22.52 -1.23
CA SER A 18 -12.22 21.99 -2.49
C SER A 18 -11.30 20.90 -3.04
N ILE A 19 -11.89 19.78 -3.45
CA ILE A 19 -11.15 18.66 -4.04
C ILE A 19 -11.22 18.78 -5.54
N ASP A 20 -10.11 19.19 -6.15
CA ASP A 20 -9.94 19.11 -7.59
C ASP A 20 -9.67 17.64 -7.99
N TRP A 21 -10.71 16.97 -8.46
CA TRP A 21 -10.58 15.61 -8.99
C TRP A 21 -9.97 15.58 -10.40
N PHE A 22 -9.81 16.73 -11.09
CA PHE A 22 -9.37 16.80 -12.47
C PHE A 22 -7.85 16.74 -12.63
N ALA A 23 -7.44 16.08 -13.71
CA ALA A 23 -6.19 16.42 -14.38
C ALA A 23 -6.50 17.53 -15.39
N SER A 24 -5.87 18.72 -15.27
CA SER A 24 -5.97 19.75 -16.31
C SER A 24 -5.52 19.15 -17.65
N SER A 25 -6.47 19.00 -18.57
CA SER A 25 -6.28 18.33 -19.86
C SER A 25 -5.64 19.28 -20.87
N SER A 26 -4.47 18.91 -21.39
CA SER A 26 -4.09 19.03 -22.81
C SER A 26 -2.67 18.50 -23.02
N LEU A 27 -2.54 17.19 -23.22
CA LEU A 27 -1.56 16.47 -24.09
C LEU A 27 -1.31 15.05 -23.57
N ASN A 28 -1.05 14.15 -24.53
CA ASN A 28 -0.74 12.73 -24.37
C ASN A 28 0.26 12.40 -23.24
N LEU A 29 -0.11 11.43 -22.38
CA LEU A 29 0.66 10.26 -21.88
C LEU A 29 0.21 9.89 -20.45
N GLN A 30 0.05 8.59 -20.19
CA GLN A 30 -0.16 7.93 -18.89
C GLN A 30 0.73 8.46 -17.73
N LEU A 31 1.87 9.08 -18.06
CA LEU A 31 2.84 9.66 -17.13
C LEU A 31 2.47 11.07 -16.62
N LEU A 32 1.62 11.82 -17.34
CA LEU A 32 1.18 13.17 -16.93
C LEU A 32 -0.01 13.11 -15.97
N PHE A 33 -0.89 12.10 -16.11
CA PHE A 33 -1.99 11.80 -15.18
C PHE A 33 -1.51 11.53 -13.75
N CYS A 34 -0.25 11.13 -13.56
CA CYS A 34 0.34 10.90 -12.25
C CYS A 34 0.67 12.17 -11.45
N ARG A 35 0.72 13.36 -12.09
CA ARG A 35 1.19 14.61 -11.44
C ARG A 35 0.09 15.58 -11.04
N ALA A 36 -1.07 15.59 -11.71
CA ALA A 36 -2.13 16.51 -11.36
C ALA A 36 -2.85 16.07 -10.08
N ASN A 37 -2.79 16.93 -9.08
CA ASN A 37 -3.44 16.84 -7.78
C ASN A 37 -3.17 15.58 -6.90
N GLU A 38 -1.96 15.04 -7.00
CA GLU A 38 -1.47 13.98 -6.11
C GLU A 38 -1.59 14.38 -4.63
N HIS A 39 -1.43 15.67 -4.30
CA HIS A 39 -1.57 16.15 -2.92
C HIS A 39 -2.99 15.94 -2.38
N HIS A 40 -4.05 16.37 -3.08
CA HIS A 40 -5.40 16.24 -2.55
C HIS A 40 -5.81 14.77 -2.47
N ARG A 41 -5.51 13.97 -3.51
CA ARG A 41 -5.84 12.52 -3.52
C ARG A 41 -5.15 11.79 -2.36
N ARG A 42 -3.85 12.06 -2.15
CA ARG A 42 -3.09 11.53 -1.02
C ARG A 42 -3.70 11.94 0.32
N SER A 43 -4.00 13.23 0.49
CA SER A 43 -4.58 13.76 1.73
C SER A 43 -5.94 13.14 2.03
N VAL A 44 -6.84 13.07 1.02
CA VAL A 44 -8.15 12.41 1.15
C VAL A 44 -7.99 10.95 1.56
N ALA A 45 -7.18 10.17 0.83
CA ALA A 45 -6.97 8.76 1.14
C ALA A 45 -6.40 8.56 2.56
N ALA A 46 -5.45 9.39 2.97
CA ALA A 46 -4.87 9.34 4.32
C ALA A 46 -5.88 9.73 5.40
N SER A 47 -6.72 10.75 5.17
CA SER A 47 -7.80 11.14 6.09
C SER A 47 -8.87 10.07 6.23
N LEU A 48 -9.24 9.37 5.15
CA LEU A 48 -10.18 8.24 5.23
C LEU A 48 -9.62 7.08 6.04
N VAL A 49 -8.32 6.78 5.93
CA VAL A 49 -7.66 5.79 6.78
C VAL A 49 -7.62 6.24 8.24
N GLN A 50 -7.35 7.53 8.50
CA GLN A 50 -7.45 8.10 9.85
C GLN A 50 -8.88 8.00 10.40
N GLY A 51 -9.89 8.17 9.58
CA GLY A 51 -11.30 7.94 9.94
C GLY A 51 -11.56 6.54 10.47
N ILE A 52 -10.91 5.49 9.93
CA ILE A 52 -10.99 4.12 10.45
C ILE A 52 -10.27 3.97 11.79
N TYR A 53 -9.10 4.60 11.97
CA TYR A 53 -8.45 4.65 13.28
C TYR A 53 -9.34 5.29 14.34
N VAL A 54 -10.03 6.38 13.97
CA VAL A 54 -10.97 7.08 14.85
C VAL A 54 -12.22 6.26 15.10
N ALA A 55 -12.74 5.54 14.11
CA ALA A 55 -13.88 4.65 14.29
C ALA A 55 -13.61 3.54 15.32
N GLU A 56 -12.39 2.97 15.31
CA GLU A 56 -11.99 1.99 16.32
C GLU A 56 -11.84 2.62 17.70
N ARG A 57 -11.28 3.84 17.79
CA ARG A 57 -11.20 4.56 19.07
C ARG A 57 -12.57 4.96 19.60
N ASP A 58 -13.49 5.36 18.72
CA ASP A 58 -14.88 5.64 19.06
C ASP A 58 -15.53 4.40 19.68
N ARG A 59 -15.33 3.22 19.08
CA ARG A 59 -15.78 1.93 19.63
C ARG A 59 -15.18 1.64 21.01
N GLN A 60 -13.86 1.78 21.16
CA GLN A 60 -13.15 1.52 22.43
C GLN A 60 -13.59 2.46 23.57
N LEU A 61 -13.92 3.71 23.23
CA LEU A 61 -14.33 4.75 24.17
C LEU A 61 -15.86 4.88 24.29
N GLN A 62 -16.63 4.01 23.63
CA GLN A 62 -18.10 4.06 23.61
C GLN A 62 -18.65 5.42 23.17
N ARG A 63 -17.98 6.05 22.19
CA ARG A 63 -18.45 7.28 21.52
C ARG A 63 -19.47 6.91 20.45
N ASP A 64 -20.63 6.47 20.91
CA ASP A 64 -21.74 6.07 20.07
C ASP A 64 -22.65 7.25 19.74
N GLY A 65 -23.19 7.25 18.52
CA GLY A 65 -24.15 8.24 18.05
C GLY A 65 -23.53 9.46 17.32
N PRO A 66 -24.35 10.24 16.59
CA PRO A 66 -23.87 11.30 15.71
C PRO A 66 -23.16 12.45 16.43
N GLU A 67 -23.53 12.71 17.68
CA GLU A 67 -22.98 13.82 18.47
C GLU A 67 -21.61 13.51 19.09
N ALA A 68 -21.33 12.23 19.37
CA ALA A 68 -20.11 11.80 20.06
C ALA A 68 -19.04 11.24 19.11
N ALA A 69 -19.45 10.65 17.98
CA ALA A 69 -18.53 10.01 17.04
C ALA A 69 -17.65 11.03 16.33
N LEU A 70 -16.32 10.84 16.39
CA LEU A 70 -15.37 11.72 15.72
C LEU A 70 -14.97 11.20 14.34
N SER A 71 -15.14 9.89 14.08
CA SER A 71 -14.80 9.27 12.80
C SER A 71 -15.44 9.95 11.59
N PRO A 72 -16.72 10.36 11.61
CA PRO A 72 -17.35 11.04 10.49
C PRO A 72 -16.62 12.31 10.06
N LEU A 73 -16.06 13.09 11.00
CA LEU A 73 -15.36 14.36 10.71
C LEU A 73 -14.20 14.17 9.72
N TRP A 74 -13.51 13.03 9.79
CA TRP A 74 -12.37 12.69 8.94
C TRP A 74 -12.76 12.30 7.50
N SER A 75 -14.03 11.98 7.27
CA SER A 75 -14.52 11.47 5.98
C SER A 75 -15.58 12.36 5.33
N GLU A 76 -16.52 12.89 6.11
CA GLU A 76 -17.63 13.71 5.62
C GLU A 76 -17.16 15.10 5.19
N PHE A 77 -16.06 15.61 5.75
CA PHE A 77 -15.39 16.81 5.25
C PHE A 77 -15.04 16.70 3.76
N PHE A 78 -14.71 15.49 3.30
CA PHE A 78 -14.43 15.18 1.90
C PHE A 78 -15.62 14.57 1.16
N HIS A 79 -16.81 14.66 1.74
CA HIS A 79 -18.05 14.11 1.21
C HIS A 79 -18.03 12.58 1.04
N PHE A 80 -17.32 11.88 1.92
CA PHE A 80 -17.37 10.42 2.00
C PHE A 80 -18.15 9.99 3.23
N ARG A 81 -19.12 9.10 3.04
CA ARG A 81 -19.88 8.49 4.13
C ARG A 81 -19.39 7.07 4.37
N LEU A 82 -19.09 6.72 5.62
CA LEU A 82 -18.79 5.34 6.01
C LEU A 82 -20.06 4.50 5.95
N ILE A 83 -20.20 3.64 4.94
CA ILE A 83 -21.41 2.82 4.72
C ILE A 83 -21.29 1.41 5.31
N ARG A 84 -20.06 0.92 5.52
CA ARG A 84 -19.81 -0.39 6.12
C ARG A 84 -18.51 -0.39 6.91
N LYS A 85 -18.54 -0.88 8.14
CA LYS A 85 -17.33 -1.20 8.93
C LYS A 85 -16.91 -2.65 8.63
N LEU A 86 -15.60 -2.88 8.51
CA LEU A 86 -15.02 -4.21 8.49
C LEU A 86 -14.52 -4.52 9.90
N VAL A 87 -15.12 -5.52 10.52
CA VAL A 87 -14.92 -5.89 11.92
C VAL A 87 -14.27 -7.27 11.95
N ASP A 88 -13.26 -7.45 12.78
CA ASP A 88 -12.62 -8.74 12.99
C ASP A 88 -13.47 -9.59 13.95
N ASP A 89 -13.76 -10.83 13.56
CA ASP A 89 -14.58 -11.75 14.35
C ASP A 89 -13.86 -12.21 15.63
N ALA A 90 -12.53 -12.09 15.68
CA ALA A 90 -11.73 -12.55 16.83
C ALA A 90 -11.77 -11.58 18.02
N ASP A 91 -11.63 -10.28 17.78
CA ASP A 91 -11.53 -9.25 18.83
C ASP A 91 -12.57 -8.13 18.70
N PHE A 92 -13.48 -8.25 17.74
CA PHE A 92 -14.51 -7.26 17.40
C PHE A 92 -13.95 -5.87 17.08
N SER A 93 -12.66 -5.78 16.74
CA SER A 93 -12.03 -4.52 16.38
C SER A 93 -12.39 -4.14 14.95
N ILE A 94 -12.64 -2.85 14.74
CA ILE A 94 -12.84 -2.28 13.41
C ILE A 94 -11.46 -2.18 12.77
N PHE A 95 -11.16 -2.97 11.74
CA PHE A 95 -9.85 -2.93 11.06
C PHE A 95 -9.90 -2.22 9.71
N GLY A 96 -11.10 -2.03 9.16
CA GLY A 96 -11.31 -1.34 7.89
C GLY A 96 -12.72 -0.81 7.73
N GLY A 97 -12.99 -0.21 6.57
CA GLY A 97 -14.32 0.27 6.22
C GLY A 97 -14.46 0.62 4.74
N ILE A 98 -15.72 0.66 4.28
CA ILE A 98 -16.10 1.07 2.94
C ILE A 98 -16.78 2.42 3.03
N TYR A 99 -16.17 3.41 2.39
CA TYR A 99 -16.71 4.75 2.22
C TYR A 99 -17.38 4.86 0.85
N GLU A 100 -18.50 5.58 0.79
CA GLU A 100 -19.17 5.97 -0.46
C GLU A 100 -19.07 7.48 -0.64
N TYR A 101 -18.69 7.92 -1.84
CA TYR A 101 -18.67 9.33 -2.20
C TYR A 101 -20.10 9.87 -2.39
N LYS A 102 -20.42 10.96 -1.70
CA LYS A 102 -21.71 11.66 -1.71
C LYS A 102 -21.46 13.12 -2.11
N PRO A 103 -21.19 13.41 -3.39
CA PRO A 103 -20.83 14.76 -3.82
C PRO A 103 -21.92 15.77 -3.41
N PRO A 104 -21.54 17.03 -3.14
CA PRO A 104 -22.51 18.10 -2.98
C PRO A 104 -23.42 18.16 -4.20
N GLN A 105 -24.72 18.41 -4.02
CA GLN A 105 -25.61 18.57 -5.17
C GLN A 105 -25.10 19.70 -6.06
N PRO A 106 -24.82 19.46 -7.35
CA PRO A 106 -24.38 20.54 -8.22
C PRO A 106 -25.56 21.51 -8.42
N PRO A 107 -25.33 22.85 -8.42
CA PRO A 107 -26.31 23.77 -8.99
C PRO A 107 -26.59 23.37 -10.45
N SER A 108 -27.82 23.61 -10.93
CA SER A 108 -28.45 22.95 -12.08
C SER A 108 -27.79 23.09 -13.46
N HIS A 109 -26.55 23.58 -13.57
CA HIS A 109 -25.91 23.91 -14.86
C HIS A 109 -24.44 23.51 -15.01
N THR A 110 -23.86 22.70 -14.13
CA THR A 110 -22.44 22.29 -14.27
C THR A 110 -22.29 20.87 -14.80
N ILE A 111 -21.44 20.71 -15.83
CA ILE A 111 -21.10 19.45 -16.50
C ILE A 111 -20.69 18.40 -15.44
N LYS A 112 -21.15 17.15 -15.63
CA LYS A 112 -20.97 16.03 -14.70
C LYS A 112 -19.49 15.80 -14.36
N SER A 113 -19.08 16.29 -13.19
CA SER A 113 -17.73 16.18 -12.62
C SER A 113 -17.33 14.76 -12.16
N GLY A 114 -17.95 13.71 -12.70
CA GLY A 114 -17.97 12.36 -12.14
C GLY A 114 -16.97 11.35 -12.71
N GLU A 115 -16.13 11.71 -13.69
CA GLU A 115 -15.29 10.73 -14.39
C GLU A 115 -13.99 10.34 -13.66
N LEU A 116 -13.56 11.09 -12.64
CA LEU A 116 -12.25 10.88 -11.97
C LEU A 116 -12.31 10.71 -10.45
N SER A 117 -13.43 11.04 -9.80
CA SER A 117 -13.62 10.79 -8.36
C SER A 117 -13.93 9.31 -8.11
N PRO A 118 -13.36 8.67 -7.07
CA PRO A 118 -13.77 7.32 -6.72
C PRO A 118 -15.22 7.34 -6.23
N ARG A 119 -16.01 6.34 -6.63
CA ARG A 119 -17.32 6.14 -6.03
C ARG A 119 -17.20 5.53 -4.64
N TYR A 120 -16.22 4.65 -4.44
CA TYR A 120 -15.96 3.99 -3.17
C TYR A 120 -14.49 3.98 -2.79
N VAL A 121 -14.22 4.05 -1.49
CA VAL A 121 -12.90 3.84 -0.92
C VAL A 121 -12.97 2.75 0.13
N ILE A 122 -12.13 1.73 -0.01
CA ILE A 122 -11.95 0.69 1.00
C ILE A 122 -10.66 1.04 1.77
N ALA A 123 -10.82 1.45 3.02
CA ALA A 123 -9.73 1.92 3.86
C ALA A 123 -9.40 0.91 4.97
N PHE A 124 -8.12 0.68 5.23
CA PHE A 124 -7.62 -0.22 6.27
C PHE A 124 -6.68 0.51 7.23
N ARG A 125 -6.97 0.44 8.53
CA ARG A 125 -6.05 0.99 9.53
C ARG A 125 -4.92 0.01 9.83
N GLY A 126 -3.82 0.53 10.38
CA GLY A 126 -2.84 -0.28 11.07
C GLY A 126 -3.20 -0.50 12.54
N THR A 127 -2.20 -0.83 13.33
CA THR A 127 -2.32 -1.18 14.75
C THR A 127 -2.72 0.04 15.59
N VAL A 128 -3.73 -0.12 16.46
CA VAL A 128 -4.12 0.91 17.44
C VAL A 128 -3.35 0.62 18.72
N THR A 129 -2.28 1.35 18.93
CA THR A 129 -1.32 1.11 20.02
C THR A 129 -1.26 2.28 20.97
N LYS A 130 -0.94 2.02 22.24
CA LYS A 130 -0.64 3.10 23.20
C LYS A 130 0.70 3.71 22.82
N ALA A 131 0.88 5.01 23.12
CA ALA A 131 2.05 5.80 22.74
C ALA A 131 3.41 5.13 23.01
N ASP A 132 3.48 4.30 24.06
CA ASP A 132 4.71 3.66 24.55
C ASP A 132 4.86 2.20 24.09
N SER A 133 3.84 1.60 23.47
CA SER A 133 3.85 0.20 22.97
C SER A 133 3.93 0.08 21.45
N ILE A 134 3.91 1.21 20.72
CA ILE A 134 3.78 1.27 19.26
C ILE A 134 4.77 0.34 18.53
N SER A 135 6.07 0.41 18.85
CA SER A 135 7.09 -0.36 18.15
C SER A 135 6.95 -1.87 18.39
N ARG A 136 6.62 -2.28 19.63
CA ARG A 136 6.51 -3.68 20.01
C ARG A 136 5.30 -4.35 19.37
N ASP A 137 4.17 -3.66 19.36
CA ASP A 137 2.93 -4.14 18.76
C ASP A 137 3.07 -4.23 17.22
N ILE A 138 3.78 -3.28 16.60
CA ILE A 138 4.09 -3.35 15.16
C ILE A 138 5.08 -4.48 14.84
N GLU A 139 6.08 -4.75 15.68
CA GLU A 139 6.99 -5.88 15.50
C GLU A 139 6.25 -7.23 15.54
N LEU A 140 5.28 -7.38 16.45
CA LEU A 140 4.40 -8.55 16.51
C LEU A 140 3.53 -8.65 15.24
N ASP A 141 2.99 -7.54 14.76
CA ASP A 141 2.20 -7.54 13.52
C ASP A 141 3.04 -7.85 12.27
N ILE A 142 4.31 -7.42 12.22
CA ILE A 142 5.25 -7.81 11.16
C ILE A 142 5.48 -9.32 11.15
N HIS A 143 5.49 -9.96 12.32
CA HIS A 143 5.55 -11.42 12.40
C HIS A 143 4.32 -12.07 11.74
N ILE A 144 3.12 -11.52 11.96
CA ILE A 144 1.88 -11.97 11.29
C ILE A 144 1.99 -11.77 9.78
N ILE A 145 2.49 -10.62 9.31
CA ILE A 145 2.66 -10.38 7.87
C ILE A 145 3.64 -11.39 7.26
N ARG A 146 4.74 -11.68 7.95
CA ARG A 146 5.77 -12.61 7.50
C ARG A 146 5.31 -14.07 7.50
N ASN A 147 4.46 -14.45 8.45
CA ASN A 147 4.02 -15.84 8.63
C ASN A 147 2.70 -16.19 7.94
N GLY A 148 1.99 -15.19 7.39
CA GLY A 148 0.81 -15.45 6.56
C GLY A 148 -0.31 -14.46 6.75
N LEU A 149 -0.13 -13.18 6.37
CA LEU A 149 -1.26 -12.23 6.36
C LEU A 149 -2.47 -12.78 5.57
N HIS A 150 -2.19 -13.49 4.48
CA HIS A 150 -3.18 -14.11 3.60
C HIS A 150 -4.02 -15.22 4.26
N THR A 151 -3.58 -15.77 5.41
CA THR A 151 -4.31 -16.80 6.15
C THR A 151 -5.15 -16.24 7.29
N THR A 152 -5.16 -14.92 7.48
CA THR A 152 -5.93 -14.26 8.54
C THR A 152 -7.38 -14.04 8.15
N THR A 153 -8.29 -14.12 9.13
CA THR A 153 -9.72 -13.78 8.98
C THR A 153 -9.92 -12.35 8.46
N ARG A 154 -9.12 -11.40 8.95
CA ARG A 154 -9.11 -10.00 8.48
C ARG A 154 -8.83 -9.91 6.98
N PHE A 155 -7.86 -10.69 6.48
CA PHE A 155 -7.57 -10.71 5.05
C PHE A 155 -8.71 -11.32 4.25
N GLU A 156 -9.30 -12.43 4.71
CA GLU A 156 -10.45 -13.05 4.05
C GLU A 156 -11.62 -12.06 3.90
N LEU A 157 -11.99 -11.39 4.99
CA LEU A 157 -13.04 -10.35 4.99
C LEU A 157 -12.67 -9.18 4.07
N ALA A 158 -11.40 -8.75 4.07
CA ALA A 158 -10.92 -7.67 3.22
C ALA A 158 -10.98 -8.04 1.73
N ILE A 159 -10.46 -9.20 1.32
CA ILE A 159 -10.44 -9.59 -0.09
C ILE A 159 -11.86 -9.84 -0.62
N GLN A 160 -12.77 -10.37 0.20
CA GLN A 160 -14.18 -10.50 -0.15
C GLN A 160 -14.82 -9.12 -0.38
N ALA A 161 -14.60 -8.17 0.52
CA ALA A 161 -15.10 -6.80 0.36
C ALA A 161 -14.56 -6.15 -0.93
N VAL A 162 -13.27 -6.27 -1.20
CA VAL A 162 -12.64 -5.71 -2.41
C VAL A 162 -13.21 -6.36 -3.67
N ARG A 163 -13.26 -7.69 -3.75
CA ARG A 163 -13.81 -8.42 -4.91
C ARG A 163 -15.26 -8.04 -5.18
N ASN A 164 -16.09 -7.99 -4.14
CA ASN A 164 -17.50 -7.65 -4.28
C ASN A 164 -17.68 -6.22 -4.80
N MET A 165 -16.93 -5.26 -4.27
CA MET A 165 -17.00 -3.87 -4.73
C MET A 165 -16.51 -3.72 -6.17
N VAL A 166 -15.35 -4.29 -6.50
CA VAL A 166 -14.79 -4.25 -7.85
C VAL A 166 -15.72 -4.90 -8.86
N ALA A 167 -16.33 -6.05 -8.53
CA ALA A 167 -17.29 -6.72 -9.39
C ALA A 167 -18.58 -5.90 -9.57
N SER A 168 -19.02 -5.18 -8.54
CA SER A 168 -20.28 -4.44 -8.57
C SER A 168 -20.20 -3.10 -9.31
N VAL A 169 -19.08 -2.38 -9.19
CA VAL A 169 -18.96 -1.01 -9.73
C VAL A 169 -17.76 -0.79 -10.67
N GLY A 170 -16.91 -1.80 -10.88
CA GLY A 170 -15.69 -1.67 -11.66
C GLY A 170 -14.52 -1.06 -10.87
N ALA A 171 -13.30 -1.46 -11.19
CA ALA A 171 -12.10 -1.05 -10.45
C ALA A 171 -11.76 0.44 -10.54
N SER A 172 -12.11 1.12 -11.64
CA SER A 172 -11.92 2.57 -11.78
C SER A 172 -12.71 3.38 -10.75
N ASN A 173 -13.77 2.79 -10.20
CA ASN A 173 -14.63 3.42 -9.20
C ASN A 173 -14.26 3.08 -7.75
N VAL A 174 -13.21 2.26 -7.53
CA VAL A 174 -12.81 1.77 -6.20
C VAL A 174 -11.36 2.15 -5.92
N TRP A 175 -11.13 2.86 -4.82
CA TRP A 175 -9.79 3.03 -4.26
C TRP A 175 -9.56 2.07 -3.09
N LEU A 176 -8.35 1.55 -3.00
CA LEU A 176 -7.83 0.88 -1.83
C LEU A 176 -6.92 1.86 -1.09
N ALA A 177 -7.07 1.97 0.22
CA ALA A 177 -6.21 2.81 1.03
C ALA A 177 -5.82 2.09 2.32
N GLY A 178 -4.59 2.26 2.78
CA GLY A 178 -4.22 1.72 4.07
C GLY A 178 -2.93 2.28 4.62
N HIS A 179 -2.76 2.17 5.94
CA HIS A 179 -1.58 2.62 6.67
C HIS A 179 -0.94 1.50 7.48
N SER A 180 0.41 1.44 7.49
CA SER A 180 1.18 0.44 8.25
C SER A 180 0.70 -0.99 7.90
N LEU A 181 0.27 -1.80 8.88
CA LEU A 181 -0.35 -3.11 8.61
C LEU A 181 -1.54 -3.03 7.63
N GLY A 182 -2.37 -1.98 7.73
CA GLY A 182 -3.47 -1.73 6.79
C GLY A 182 -2.98 -1.43 5.36
N ALA A 183 -1.80 -0.84 5.20
CA ALA A 183 -1.19 -0.64 3.88
C ALA A 183 -0.78 -1.98 3.26
N SER A 184 -0.23 -2.90 4.06
CA SER A 184 0.02 -4.29 3.62
C SER A 184 -1.27 -5.00 3.21
N MET A 185 -2.37 -4.78 3.93
CA MET A 185 -3.70 -5.31 3.57
C MET A 185 -4.19 -4.76 2.23
N ALA A 186 -4.08 -3.44 2.01
CA ALA A 186 -4.42 -2.79 0.74
C ALA A 186 -3.57 -3.32 -0.42
N LEU A 187 -2.25 -3.46 -0.21
CA LEU A 187 -1.34 -3.99 -1.22
C LEU A 187 -1.63 -5.46 -1.53
N LEU A 188 -1.88 -6.29 -0.52
CA LEU A 188 -2.15 -7.71 -0.74
C LEU A 188 -3.47 -7.92 -1.46
N THR A 189 -4.55 -7.25 -1.02
CA THR A 189 -5.85 -7.35 -1.67
C THR A 189 -5.83 -6.78 -3.09
N GLY A 190 -5.19 -5.62 -3.29
CA GLY A 190 -4.98 -5.01 -4.59
C GLY A 190 -4.17 -5.90 -5.52
N LYS A 191 -3.10 -6.52 -5.04
CA LYS A 191 -2.28 -7.48 -5.79
C LYS A 191 -3.09 -8.70 -6.23
N THR A 192 -3.92 -9.23 -5.34
CA THR A 192 -4.77 -10.39 -5.64
C THR A 192 -5.78 -10.09 -6.74
N VAL A 193 -6.35 -8.87 -6.78
CA VAL A 193 -7.24 -8.44 -7.86
C VAL A 193 -6.46 -8.06 -9.13
N ALA A 194 -5.30 -7.41 -9.01
CA ALA A 194 -4.45 -7.05 -10.13
C ALA A 194 -3.96 -8.26 -10.93
N ARG A 195 -3.73 -9.41 -10.26
CA ARG A 195 -3.41 -10.68 -10.93
C ARG A 195 -4.50 -11.17 -11.89
N THR A 196 -5.74 -10.68 -11.77
CA THR A 196 -6.84 -11.02 -12.69
C THR A 196 -6.98 -10.01 -13.83
N GLY A 197 -5.99 -9.13 -14.05
CA GLY A 197 -6.01 -8.10 -15.08
C GLY A 197 -6.84 -6.86 -14.71
N VAL A 198 -7.22 -6.71 -13.44
CA VAL A 198 -8.04 -5.61 -12.95
C VAL A 198 -7.22 -4.75 -11.99
N PHE A 199 -6.96 -3.50 -12.34
CA PHE A 199 -5.99 -2.65 -11.63
C PHE A 199 -6.66 -1.58 -10.77
N PRO A 200 -7.03 -1.87 -9.50
CA PRO A 200 -7.57 -0.86 -8.61
C PRO A 200 -6.49 0.16 -8.24
N GLU A 201 -6.90 1.42 -8.10
CA GLU A 201 -6.04 2.45 -7.51
C GLU A 201 -5.77 2.12 -6.04
N CYS A 202 -4.51 2.22 -5.61
CA CYS A 202 -4.09 1.79 -4.27
C CYS A 202 -3.17 2.83 -3.63
N PHE A 203 -3.52 3.29 -2.42
CA PHE A 203 -2.78 4.26 -1.61
C PHE A 203 -2.24 3.56 -0.36
N ALA A 204 -0.95 3.26 -0.35
CA ALA A 204 -0.31 2.51 0.73
C ALA A 204 0.67 3.41 1.48
N PHE A 205 0.30 3.77 2.71
CA PHE A 205 1.04 4.67 3.59
C PHE A 205 1.91 3.89 4.57
N ASN A 206 3.22 4.13 4.55
CA ASN A 206 4.19 3.47 5.41
C ASN A 206 4.04 1.93 5.49
N PRO A 207 3.86 1.22 4.36
CA PRO A 207 3.78 -0.24 4.41
C PRO A 207 5.11 -0.83 4.92
N PRO A 208 5.08 -1.81 5.83
CA PRO A 208 6.30 -2.51 6.23
C PRO A 208 6.91 -3.30 5.06
N PHE A 209 8.23 -3.23 4.93
CA PHE A 209 9.03 -3.99 3.98
C PHE A 209 9.72 -5.15 4.73
N LEU A 210 9.41 -6.39 4.36
CA LEU A 210 9.80 -7.58 5.14
C LEU A 210 11.19 -8.11 4.75
N SER A 211 12.22 -7.26 4.76
CA SER A 211 13.61 -7.67 4.54
C SER A 211 14.54 -7.11 5.61
N ALA A 212 15.81 -7.54 5.57
CA ALA A 212 16.84 -6.91 6.38
C ALA A 212 16.86 -5.38 6.06
N PRO A 213 16.96 -4.50 7.07
CA PRO A 213 16.84 -3.06 6.89
C PRO A 213 18.15 -2.46 6.35
N ILE A 214 18.47 -2.77 5.10
CA ILE A 214 19.70 -2.36 4.41
C ILE A 214 19.76 -0.83 4.24
N GLU A 215 18.62 -0.17 4.14
CA GLU A 215 18.54 1.30 4.11
C GLU A 215 19.14 2.00 5.35
N ARG A 216 19.22 1.32 6.50
CA ARG A 216 19.84 1.86 7.73
C ARG A 216 21.35 2.07 7.61
N ILE A 217 22.00 1.44 6.64
CA ILE A 217 23.45 1.55 6.44
C ILE A 217 23.76 2.94 5.88
N LYS A 218 24.50 3.75 6.65
CA LYS A 218 24.86 5.14 6.27
C LYS A 218 25.71 5.19 5.00
N ASP A 219 26.62 4.22 4.86
CA ASP A 219 27.53 4.15 3.72
C ASP A 219 26.79 3.66 2.46
N LYS A 220 26.70 4.55 1.45
CA LYS A 220 26.03 4.27 0.18
C LYS A 220 26.73 3.17 -0.64
N ARG A 221 28.05 3.03 -0.56
CA ARG A 221 28.82 2.01 -1.28
C ARG A 221 28.57 0.64 -0.68
N ILE A 222 28.62 0.54 0.65
CA ILE A 222 28.33 -0.72 1.36
C ILE A 222 26.87 -1.15 1.12
N LYS A 223 25.93 -0.20 1.24
CA LYS A 223 24.51 -0.41 0.94
C LYS A 223 24.30 -0.99 -0.46
N HIS A 224 24.94 -0.41 -1.47
CA HIS A 224 24.82 -0.87 -2.85
C HIS A 224 25.47 -2.23 -3.07
N GLY A 225 26.66 -2.46 -2.49
CA GLY A 225 27.36 -3.74 -2.59
C GLY A 225 26.56 -4.90 -1.98
N ILE A 226 25.93 -4.69 -0.82
CA ILE A 226 25.06 -5.70 -0.18
C ILE A 226 23.85 -6.03 -1.07
N ARG A 227 23.20 -5.02 -1.67
CA ARG A 227 22.06 -5.27 -2.56
C ARG A 227 22.44 -6.02 -3.83
N ILE A 228 23.54 -5.63 -4.48
CA ILE A 228 24.04 -6.36 -5.66
C ILE A 228 24.33 -7.81 -5.30
N ALA A 229 25.08 -8.05 -4.21
CA ALA A 229 25.40 -9.40 -3.78
C ALA A 229 24.13 -10.22 -3.46
N GLY A 230 23.17 -9.62 -2.75
CA GLY A 230 21.88 -10.24 -2.45
C GLY A 230 21.10 -10.62 -3.72
N SER A 231 21.02 -9.72 -4.71
CA SER A 231 20.33 -10.00 -5.98
C SER A 231 21.00 -11.12 -6.77
N VAL A 232 22.33 -11.13 -6.85
CA VAL A 232 23.07 -12.20 -7.55
C VAL A 232 22.82 -13.56 -6.90
N ILE A 233 22.87 -13.65 -5.57
CA ILE A 233 22.57 -14.89 -4.84
C ILE A 233 21.13 -15.33 -5.09
N THR A 234 20.17 -14.41 -5.00
CA THR A 234 18.73 -14.69 -5.22
C THR A 234 18.49 -15.22 -6.63
N ALA A 235 19.06 -14.56 -7.65
CA ALA A 235 18.96 -14.97 -9.03
C ALA A 235 19.58 -16.36 -9.26
N GLY A 236 20.76 -16.62 -8.68
CA GLY A 236 21.39 -17.94 -8.74
C GLY A 236 20.51 -19.06 -8.14
N LEU A 237 19.89 -18.81 -6.98
CA LEU A 237 18.95 -19.74 -6.34
C LEU A 237 17.68 -19.95 -7.19
N ALA A 238 17.14 -18.89 -7.79
CA ALA A 238 15.98 -18.97 -8.67
C ALA A 238 16.25 -19.80 -9.93
N LEU A 239 17.42 -19.62 -10.57
CA LEU A 239 17.85 -20.43 -11.71
C LEU A 239 17.99 -21.91 -11.32
N ALA A 240 18.63 -22.20 -10.19
CA ALA A 240 18.78 -23.55 -9.69
C ALA A 240 17.42 -24.22 -9.46
N LYS A 241 16.46 -23.53 -8.82
CA LYS A 241 15.09 -24.03 -8.63
C LYS A 241 14.41 -24.36 -9.96
N LYS A 242 14.53 -23.48 -10.96
CA LYS A 242 13.95 -23.70 -12.30
C LYS A 242 14.55 -24.92 -13.01
N ALA A 243 15.87 -25.11 -12.90
CA ALA A 243 16.55 -26.28 -13.48
C ALA A 243 16.09 -27.59 -12.83
N THR A 244 15.92 -27.63 -11.49
CA THR A 244 15.42 -28.81 -10.79
C THR A 244 13.98 -29.14 -11.16
N GLN A 245 13.10 -28.14 -11.30
CA GLN A 245 11.71 -28.36 -11.73
C GLN A 245 11.60 -28.85 -13.18
N GLN A 246 12.47 -28.39 -14.07
CA GLN A 246 12.51 -28.86 -15.46
C GLN A 246 12.94 -30.33 -15.56
N HIS A 247 13.87 -30.78 -14.72
CA HIS A 247 14.25 -32.20 -14.65
C HIS A 247 13.11 -33.11 -14.16
N SER A 248 12.23 -32.62 -13.28
CA SER A 248 11.09 -33.40 -12.77
C SER A 248 9.86 -33.44 -13.69
N SER A 249 9.80 -32.59 -14.72
CA SER A 249 8.57 -32.35 -15.51
C SER A 249 8.63 -32.87 -16.97
N GLN A 250 9.57 -33.76 -17.30
CA GLN A 250 9.80 -34.21 -18.69
C GLN A 250 8.65 -35.03 -19.35
N ASN A 251 7.50 -35.26 -18.68
CA ASN A 251 6.45 -36.17 -19.19
C ASN A 251 5.09 -35.55 -19.53
N HIS A 252 4.94 -34.22 -19.70
CA HIS A 252 3.67 -33.66 -20.20
C HIS A 252 3.85 -32.61 -21.31
N LEU A 253 3.05 -32.75 -22.37
CA LEU A 253 2.90 -31.82 -23.50
C LEU A 253 2.84 -30.37 -23.00
N ALA A 254 3.81 -29.56 -23.40
CA ALA A 254 4.01 -28.22 -22.88
C ALA A 254 2.90 -27.26 -23.33
N LEU A 255 1.94 -27.01 -22.44
CA LEU A 255 1.15 -25.77 -22.46
C LEU A 255 2.10 -24.57 -22.39
N PRO A 256 1.78 -23.41 -22.99
CA PRO A 256 2.57 -22.20 -22.80
C PRO A 256 2.76 -21.95 -21.31
N ALA A 257 4.01 -21.69 -20.90
CA ALA A 257 4.34 -21.44 -19.51
C ALA A 257 3.39 -20.38 -18.93
N PRO A 258 2.83 -20.58 -17.73
CA PRO A 258 1.96 -19.59 -17.11
C PRO A 258 2.68 -18.22 -17.08
N VAL A 259 1.95 -17.16 -17.42
CA VAL A 259 2.47 -15.78 -17.31
C VAL A 259 2.96 -15.58 -15.86
N ASP A 260 4.21 -15.15 -15.71
CA ASP A 260 4.83 -14.92 -14.41
C ASP A 260 3.94 -14.01 -13.55
N PRO A 261 3.53 -14.44 -12.33
CA PRO A 261 2.65 -13.65 -11.47
C PRO A 261 3.18 -12.26 -11.12
N PHE A 262 4.50 -12.05 -11.20
CA PHE A 262 5.13 -10.74 -11.00
C PHE A 262 5.06 -9.87 -12.26
N ALA A 263 5.32 -10.44 -13.44
CA ALA A 263 5.14 -9.76 -14.72
C ALA A 263 3.67 -9.37 -15.00
N ALA A 264 2.72 -10.21 -14.58
CA ALA A 264 1.27 -9.92 -14.68
C ALA A 264 0.85 -8.66 -13.91
N LEU A 265 1.67 -8.22 -12.95
CA LEU A 265 1.43 -7.02 -12.15
C LEU A 265 2.15 -5.79 -12.70
N SER A 266 2.87 -5.89 -13.83
CA SER A 266 3.70 -4.79 -14.39
C SER A 266 2.92 -3.52 -14.71
N ASP A 267 1.65 -3.66 -15.09
CA ASP A 267 0.74 -2.54 -15.38
C ASP A 267 -0.02 -2.02 -14.15
N TRP A 268 0.15 -2.65 -12.98
CA TRP A 268 -0.41 -2.17 -11.72
C TRP A 268 0.57 -1.22 -11.02
N PHE A 269 0.15 0.04 -10.83
CA PHE A 269 0.96 1.09 -10.20
C PHE A 269 0.36 1.54 -8.87
N PRO A 270 0.52 0.77 -7.77
CA PRO A 270 0.17 1.27 -6.44
C PRO A 270 0.97 2.54 -6.10
N ARG A 271 0.35 3.44 -5.34
CA ARG A 271 1.00 4.63 -4.76
C ARG A 271 1.56 4.27 -3.40
N LEU A 272 2.87 4.18 -3.32
CA LEU A 272 3.61 3.92 -2.10
C LEU A 272 4.08 5.23 -1.50
N TYR A 273 3.67 5.52 -0.27
CA TYR A 273 4.09 6.68 0.49
C TYR A 273 5.03 6.23 1.61
N VAL A 274 6.28 6.69 1.58
CA VAL A 274 7.33 6.21 2.48
C VAL A 274 8.13 7.36 3.09
N ASN A 275 8.61 7.16 4.32
CA ASN A 275 9.44 8.13 5.03
C ASN A 275 10.83 7.51 5.29
N PRO A 276 11.95 8.17 4.93
CA PRO A 276 13.30 7.68 5.22
C PRO A 276 13.59 7.48 6.70
N GLY A 277 12.93 8.24 7.59
CA GLY A 277 13.01 8.10 9.04
C GLY A 277 12.20 6.93 9.60
N ASP A 278 11.36 6.29 8.78
CA ASP A 278 10.60 5.10 9.14
C ASP A 278 11.37 3.85 8.68
N HIS A 279 11.97 3.15 9.64
CA HIS A 279 12.77 1.95 9.36
C HIS A 279 11.94 0.76 8.86
N LEU A 280 10.60 0.82 8.92
CA LEU A 280 9.73 -0.25 8.40
C LEU A 280 9.48 -0.10 6.92
N CYS A 281 9.33 1.12 6.41
CA CYS A 281 9.00 1.36 5.00
C CYS A 281 10.15 1.94 4.16
N SER A 282 11.20 2.48 4.79
CA SER A 282 12.33 3.11 4.07
C SER A 282 12.98 2.17 3.05
N GLU A 283 13.00 0.85 3.29
CA GLU A 283 13.60 -0.12 2.36
C GLU A 283 12.97 -0.12 0.96
N TYR A 284 11.71 0.34 0.79
CA TYR A 284 11.14 0.56 -0.54
C TYR A 284 11.97 1.53 -1.39
N ILE A 285 12.55 2.56 -0.80
CA ILE A 285 13.44 3.52 -1.50
C ILE A 285 14.62 2.76 -2.09
N GLY A 286 15.25 1.95 -1.24
CA GLY A 286 16.41 1.13 -1.59
C GLY A 286 16.11 0.08 -2.64
N TYR A 287 14.96 -0.60 -2.50
CA TYR A 287 14.46 -1.60 -3.42
C TYR A 287 14.28 -1.03 -4.84
N PHE A 288 13.57 0.09 -4.99
CA PHE A 288 13.33 0.69 -6.29
C PHE A 288 14.57 1.35 -6.91
N ASP A 289 15.37 2.05 -6.11
CA ASP A 289 16.63 2.66 -6.60
C ASP A 289 17.64 1.61 -7.03
N HIS A 290 17.73 0.49 -6.31
CA HIS A 290 18.59 -0.63 -6.68
C HIS A 290 18.17 -1.23 -8.02
N ARG A 291 16.85 -1.45 -8.21
CA ARG A 291 16.32 -1.96 -9.48
C ARG A 291 16.65 -1.06 -10.66
N LYS A 292 16.42 0.24 -10.50
CA LYS A 292 16.76 1.23 -11.54
C LYS A 292 18.26 1.21 -11.88
N LYS A 293 19.13 1.17 -10.87
CA LYS A 293 20.59 1.09 -11.08
C LYS A 293 21.01 -0.19 -11.79
N MET A 294 20.42 -1.34 -11.44
CA MET A 294 20.72 -2.61 -12.09
C MET A 294 20.33 -2.59 -13.57
N GLU A 295 19.23 -1.94 -13.93
CA GLU A 295 18.86 -1.68 -15.32
C GLU A 295 19.88 -0.77 -16.02
N GLU A 296 20.28 0.35 -15.40
CA GLU A 296 21.27 1.29 -15.92
C GLU A 296 22.66 0.63 -16.13
N MET A 297 23.03 -0.33 -15.28
CA MET A 297 24.29 -1.08 -15.37
C MET A 297 24.26 -2.24 -16.39
N GLY A 298 23.13 -2.48 -17.07
CA GLY A 298 23.00 -3.58 -18.04
C GLY A 298 22.83 -4.97 -17.42
N VAL A 299 22.71 -5.07 -16.09
CA VAL A 299 22.49 -6.32 -15.34
C VAL A 299 21.02 -6.48 -14.89
N GLY A 300 20.09 -5.77 -15.54
CA GLY A 300 18.66 -5.78 -15.22
C GLY A 300 18.02 -7.17 -15.28
N PHE A 301 18.53 -8.10 -16.09
CA PHE A 301 18.05 -9.49 -16.11
C PHE A 301 18.24 -10.21 -14.76
N VAL A 302 19.41 -10.05 -14.13
CA VAL A 302 19.70 -10.63 -12.80
C VAL A 302 18.73 -10.07 -11.77
N GLU A 303 18.49 -8.76 -11.82
CA GLU A 303 17.60 -8.09 -10.89
C GLU A 303 16.13 -8.46 -11.09
N ARG A 304 15.66 -8.60 -12.33
CA ARG A 304 14.29 -9.06 -12.62
C ARG A 304 14.04 -10.45 -12.05
N LEU A 305 15.01 -11.35 -12.21
CA LEU A 305 14.93 -12.70 -11.66
C LEU A 305 15.01 -12.69 -10.12
N ALA A 306 15.88 -11.86 -9.54
CA ALA A 306 16.00 -11.72 -8.10
C ALA A 306 14.72 -11.14 -7.47
N THR A 307 14.16 -10.08 -8.06
CA THR A 307 13.02 -9.32 -7.54
C THR A 307 11.72 -10.13 -7.49
N GLN A 308 11.58 -11.16 -8.34
CA GLN A 308 10.46 -12.10 -8.29
C GLN A 308 10.45 -12.95 -7.02
N HIS A 309 11.58 -12.97 -6.31
CA HIS A 309 11.82 -13.86 -5.19
C HIS A 309 12.37 -13.07 -4.00
N SER A 310 12.19 -13.61 -2.79
CA SER A 310 13.01 -13.18 -1.65
C SER A 310 13.99 -14.29 -1.31
N LEU A 311 15.19 -13.94 -0.84
CA LEU A 311 16.18 -14.94 -0.38
C LEU A 311 15.55 -15.92 0.61
N GLY A 312 14.83 -15.40 1.60
CA GLY A 312 14.13 -16.20 2.60
C GLY A 312 13.01 -17.06 2.01
N GLY A 313 12.23 -16.52 1.06
CA GLY A 313 11.16 -17.25 0.39
C GLY A 313 11.68 -18.40 -0.47
N LEU A 314 12.76 -18.20 -1.22
CA LEU A 314 13.41 -19.27 -2.00
C LEU A 314 14.00 -20.36 -1.12
N LEU A 315 14.67 -19.99 -0.03
CA LEU A 315 15.21 -20.95 0.94
C LEU A 315 14.10 -21.80 1.56
N VAL A 316 13.01 -21.17 2.00
CA VAL A 316 11.85 -21.87 2.54
C VAL A 316 11.21 -22.76 1.48
N ASP A 317 11.02 -22.30 0.25
CA ASP A 317 10.46 -23.10 -0.84
C ASP A 317 11.31 -24.32 -1.18
N ILE A 318 12.63 -24.16 -1.26
CA ILE A 318 13.58 -25.24 -1.54
C ILE A 318 13.54 -26.29 -0.42
N VAL A 319 13.48 -25.86 0.84
CA VAL A 319 13.46 -26.76 2.01
C VAL A 319 12.08 -27.40 2.23
N SER A 320 10.99 -26.70 1.90
CA SER A 320 9.60 -27.15 2.15
C SER A 320 8.93 -27.83 0.95
N GLY A 321 9.62 -27.96 -0.18
CA GLY A 321 9.09 -28.60 -1.39
C GLY A 321 8.02 -27.78 -2.12
N GLY A 322 8.04 -26.44 -2.00
CA GLY A 322 7.21 -25.53 -2.81
C GLY A 322 5.75 -25.38 -2.38
N LYS A 323 5.41 -25.60 -1.09
CA LYS A 323 4.03 -25.52 -0.58
C LYS A 323 3.46 -24.09 -0.39
N ASN A 324 4.28 -23.04 -0.50
CA ASN A 324 3.86 -21.65 -0.34
C ASN A 324 3.89 -20.90 -1.69
N THR A 325 2.74 -20.72 -2.32
CA THR A 325 2.62 -20.18 -3.69
C THR A 325 2.37 -18.67 -3.76
N GLU A 326 2.14 -17.98 -2.63
CA GLU A 326 1.92 -16.54 -2.62
C GLU A 326 3.21 -15.75 -2.43
N GLY A 327 3.62 -15.03 -3.48
CA GLY A 327 4.76 -14.11 -3.42
C GLY A 327 4.59 -13.03 -2.34
N PRO A 328 5.70 -12.52 -1.77
CA PRO A 328 5.67 -11.62 -0.61
C PRO A 328 4.85 -10.35 -0.83
N VAL A 329 4.10 -9.93 0.20
CA VAL A 329 3.19 -8.76 0.16
C VAL A 329 3.92 -7.49 -0.30
N HIS A 330 5.13 -7.27 0.20
CA HIS A 330 5.91 -6.05 -0.02
C HIS A 330 6.56 -5.93 -1.40
N LEU A 331 6.65 -7.00 -2.20
CA LEU A 331 7.26 -6.92 -3.53
C LEU A 331 6.21 -6.55 -4.58
N VAL A 332 6.36 -5.38 -5.19
CA VAL A 332 5.55 -4.92 -6.33
C VAL A 332 6.44 -4.55 -7.51
N PRO A 333 6.09 -4.96 -8.75
CA PRO A 333 6.93 -4.72 -9.93
C PRO A 333 7.04 -3.25 -10.30
N SER A 334 5.92 -2.54 -10.24
CA SER A 334 5.79 -1.14 -10.62
C SER A 334 5.15 -0.36 -9.46
N SER A 335 5.43 0.94 -9.36
CA SER A 335 4.87 1.80 -8.31
C SER A 335 5.03 3.27 -8.66
N VAL A 336 4.11 4.09 -8.16
CA VAL A 336 4.34 5.52 -7.94
C VAL A 336 4.88 5.66 -6.51
N LEU A 337 6.17 5.90 -6.34
CA LEU A 337 6.80 6.04 -5.03
C LEU A 337 6.88 7.52 -4.66
N THR A 338 6.29 7.90 -3.54
CA THR A 338 6.38 9.23 -2.96
C THR A 338 7.13 9.18 -1.64
N VAL A 339 8.22 9.92 -1.56
CA VAL A 339 9.09 9.99 -0.39
C VAL A 339 8.86 11.31 0.35
N ASN A 340 8.51 11.23 1.64
CA ASN A 340 8.50 12.40 2.50
C ASN A 340 9.95 12.80 2.84
N SER A 341 10.38 13.97 2.37
CA SER A 341 11.76 14.46 2.54
C SER A 341 11.94 15.35 3.77
N ASN A 342 10.88 15.60 4.54
CA ASN A 342 11.00 16.40 5.75
C ASN A 342 11.68 15.61 6.87
N PRO A 343 12.49 16.28 7.70
CA PRO A 343 13.05 15.65 8.89
C PRO A 343 11.93 15.27 9.85
N SER A 344 12.00 14.06 10.40
CA SER A 344 11.15 13.59 11.49
C SER A 344 11.96 13.52 12.77
N ARG A 345 11.38 13.91 13.91
CA ARG A 345 12.04 13.91 15.23
C ARG A 345 12.34 12.49 15.70
N ASP A 346 11.40 11.59 15.45
CA ASP A 346 11.48 10.19 15.86
C ASP A 346 10.74 9.26 14.88
N PHE A 347 10.82 7.96 15.15
CA PHE A 347 10.13 6.92 14.39
C PHE A 347 8.60 7.10 14.40
N LYS A 348 8.01 7.59 15.50
CA LYS A 348 6.55 7.72 15.63
C LYS A 348 6.01 8.85 14.76
N GLU A 349 6.76 9.93 14.61
CA GLU A 349 6.47 10.98 13.64
C GLU A 349 6.68 10.47 12.21
N ALA A 350 7.82 9.82 11.95
CA ALA A 350 8.15 9.29 10.62
C ALA A 350 7.19 8.18 10.13
N HIS A 351 6.65 7.39 11.06
CA HIS A 351 5.67 6.35 10.76
C HIS A 351 4.23 6.87 10.82
N GLY A 352 3.96 8.04 11.40
CA GLY A 352 2.60 8.51 11.63
C GLY A 352 1.87 8.92 10.36
N ILE A 353 0.60 8.52 10.21
CA ILE A 353 -0.21 8.83 9.03
C ILE A 353 -0.44 10.33 8.78
N HIS A 354 -0.41 11.14 9.85
CA HIS A 354 -0.67 12.57 9.81
C HIS A 354 0.31 13.38 8.96
N GLN A 355 1.49 12.85 8.68
CA GLN A 355 2.45 13.51 7.79
C GLN A 355 1.93 13.61 6.34
N TRP A 356 0.95 12.80 5.95
CA TRP A 356 0.56 12.64 4.54
C TRP A 356 -0.44 13.69 4.04
N TRP A 357 -1.02 14.47 4.95
CA TRP A 357 -1.99 15.52 4.64
C TRP A 357 -1.61 16.93 5.09
N ARG A 358 -0.39 17.14 5.60
CA ARG A 358 0.09 18.49 5.99
C ARG A 358 0.56 19.29 4.76
N GLU A 359 0.35 20.60 4.78
CA GLU A 359 0.77 21.54 3.70
C GLU A 359 2.27 21.76 3.64
N ASP A 360 2.94 21.77 4.78
CA ASP A 360 4.34 22.17 4.94
C ASP A 360 5.35 21.10 4.48
N GLN A 361 4.90 20.11 3.72
CA GLN A 361 5.67 18.91 3.46
C GLN A 361 6.27 18.89 2.05
N ARG A 362 7.59 18.66 1.98
CA ARG A 362 8.31 18.35 0.74
C ARG A 362 8.22 16.86 0.39
N PHE A 363 7.57 16.56 -0.73
CA PHE A 363 7.46 15.20 -1.26
C PHE A 363 8.23 15.06 -2.58
N ASP A 364 9.00 13.98 -2.72
CA ASP A 364 9.63 13.57 -3.98
C ASP A 364 8.87 12.36 -4.56
N THR A 365 8.25 12.52 -5.73
CA THR A 365 7.46 11.46 -6.37
C THR A 365 8.16 10.97 -7.64
N LYS A 366 8.40 9.65 -7.70
CA LYS A 366 9.02 8.95 -8.83
C LYS A 366 8.15 7.80 -9.28
N VAL A 367 8.09 7.56 -10.59
CA VAL A 367 7.41 6.42 -11.17
C VAL A 367 8.44 5.36 -11.52
N TYR A 368 8.30 4.17 -10.94
CA TYR A 368 9.09 2.99 -11.26
C TYR A 368 8.21 2.03 -12.05
N ARG A 369 8.68 1.61 -13.23
CA ARG A 369 7.97 0.70 -14.13
C ARG A 369 8.83 -0.54 -14.35
N TYR A 370 8.24 -1.71 -14.19
CA TYR A 370 8.85 -2.98 -14.61
C TYR A 370 8.87 -3.07 -16.14
N LYS A 371 10.03 -3.39 -16.72
CA LYS A 371 10.27 -3.47 -18.17
C LYS A 371 10.67 -4.87 -18.64
#